data_AF-A0A9E7DIG2-F1
#
_entry.id   AF-A0A9E7DIG2-F1
#
_cell.length_a   1.000
_cell.length_b   1.000
_cell.length_c   1.000
_cell.angle_alpha   90.00
_cell.angle_beta   90.00
_cell.angle_gamma   90.00
#
_symmetry.space_group_name_H-M   'P 1'
#
loop_
_entity.id
_entity.type
_entity.pdbx_description
1 polymer ?
#
loop_
_entity_poly.entity_id
_entity_poly.type
_entity_poly.pdbx_seq_one_letter_code
_entity_poly.pdbx_strand_id
1 'polypeptide(L)'
;MNKKERLLKILHGEKADRPAVICPGGMMNPCVTELIEKYGIDFAKANSNAEEMAKLSKFVVEENLFENYAVPFCMSVESEMLGAKCVYGTNEEEAHIIEYAMDKIDINKLKNIKVEFSREDALIGAIKLLKNDDIPVIGNITGPFSVATSVVEAREVYVGLKKNKEAFESFMNYISDVIADLAIKEVDAGADLIAIADPSGTAEILGPKYFEEYLIHYVNYIIDKIKAHKEVPIIIHICGDMKSVIDIVEKIHADAYSFDAIVNLKKAKEHIHKPVMGNVSTYLIENQKPEQISKVAKNRVKDGVDIIAPACGLGMGSPLENVKAILKGVEDA
;
A
#
# COMPACT_ATOMS: atom_id res chain seq x y z
N MET A 1 -21.82 -4.64 13.38
CA MET A 1 -20.39 -4.83 13.13
C MET A 1 -19.81 -3.47 12.78
N ASN A 2 -18.83 -2.99 13.55
CA ASN A 2 -18.14 -1.73 13.20
C ASN A 2 -17.16 -1.97 12.04
N LYS A 3 -16.57 -0.90 11.50
CA LYS A 3 -15.73 -0.99 10.29
C LYS A 3 -14.46 -1.81 10.55
N LYS A 4 -13.87 -1.67 11.75
CA LYS A 4 -12.69 -2.43 12.18
C LYS A 4 -12.97 -3.91 12.30
N GLU A 5 -14.02 -4.29 13.03
CA GLU A 5 -14.44 -5.67 13.24
C GLU A 5 -14.70 -6.38 11.90
N ARG A 6 -15.32 -5.68 10.93
CA ARG A 6 -15.57 -6.21 9.58
C ARG A 6 -14.29 -6.58 8.87
N LEU A 7 -13.35 -5.65 8.78
CA LEU A 7 -12.10 -5.87 8.07
C LEU A 7 -11.27 -6.98 8.72
N LEU A 8 -11.13 -6.96 10.05
CA LEU A 8 -10.35 -7.97 10.76
C LEU A 8 -10.94 -9.38 10.62
N LYS A 9 -12.27 -9.53 10.70
CA LYS A 9 -12.94 -10.81 10.44
C LYS A 9 -12.62 -11.33 9.04
N ILE A 10 -12.74 -10.48 8.02
CA ILE A 10 -12.42 -10.85 6.64
C ILE A 10 -10.97 -11.35 6.54
N LEU A 11 -10.02 -10.60 7.09
CA LEU A 11 -8.59 -10.94 7.05
C LEU A 11 -8.26 -12.23 7.81
N HIS A 12 -9.05 -12.59 8.82
CA HIS A 12 -8.92 -13.83 9.56
C HIS A 12 -9.65 -15.02 8.90
N GLY A 13 -10.24 -14.83 7.71
CA GLY A 13 -11.03 -15.85 7.02
C GLY A 13 -12.40 -16.12 7.68
N GLU A 14 -12.84 -15.25 8.58
CA GLU A 14 -14.14 -15.32 9.22
C GLU A 14 -15.22 -14.62 8.38
N LYS A 15 -16.48 -15.01 8.62
CA LYS A 15 -17.61 -14.41 7.94
C LYS A 15 -17.95 -13.02 8.50
N ALA A 16 -17.85 -12.01 7.65
CA ALA A 16 -18.37 -10.67 7.92
C ALA A 16 -19.82 -10.49 7.44
N ASP A 17 -20.42 -9.34 7.75
CA ASP A 17 -21.77 -8.95 7.29
C ASP A 17 -21.81 -8.60 5.80
N ARG A 18 -20.75 -7.96 5.29
CA ARG A 18 -20.52 -7.66 3.87
C ARG A 18 -19.01 -7.47 3.60
N PRO A 19 -18.56 -7.39 2.33
CA PRO A 19 -17.20 -6.96 2.02
C PRO A 19 -16.86 -5.61 2.65
N ALA A 20 -15.61 -5.43 3.08
CA ALA A 20 -15.10 -4.13 3.51
C ALA A 20 -14.75 -3.26 2.30
N VAL A 21 -14.85 -1.93 2.42
CA VAL A 21 -14.48 -0.97 1.38
C VAL A 21 -13.32 -0.11 1.86
N ILE A 22 -12.10 -0.40 1.41
CA ILE A 22 -10.90 0.26 1.93
C ILE A 22 -10.03 0.84 0.83
N CYS A 23 -9.16 1.77 1.22
CA CYS A 23 -8.02 2.21 0.43
C CYS A 23 -6.81 2.31 1.39
N PRO A 24 -5.81 1.42 1.27
CA PRO A 24 -4.86 1.18 2.36
C PRO A 24 -3.77 2.25 2.52
N GLY A 25 -3.72 3.30 1.68
CA GLY A 25 -2.67 4.31 1.72
C GLY A 25 -1.42 3.87 0.97
N GLY A 26 -0.31 4.55 1.25
CA GLY A 26 0.95 4.38 0.55
C GLY A 26 0.78 4.63 -0.94
N MET A 27 0.99 3.59 -1.76
CA MET A 27 0.68 3.62 -3.19
C MET A 27 -0.81 3.87 -3.46
N MET A 28 -1.67 3.22 -2.69
CA MET A 28 -3.13 3.31 -2.87
C MET A 28 -3.62 4.51 -2.07
N ASN A 29 -3.19 5.70 -2.47
CA ASN A 29 -3.52 6.95 -1.83
C ASN A 29 -5.04 7.24 -1.98
N PRO A 30 -5.77 7.44 -0.86
CA PRO A 30 -7.20 7.78 -0.90
C PRO A 30 -7.48 9.27 -1.15
N CYS A 31 -6.46 10.13 -1.16
CA CYS A 31 -6.62 11.57 -1.16
C CYS A 31 -6.70 12.12 -2.58
N VAL A 32 -7.75 12.90 -2.86
CA VAL A 32 -7.98 13.58 -4.14
C VAL A 32 -7.96 15.09 -3.93
N THR A 33 -7.65 15.87 -4.97
CA THR A 33 -7.54 17.34 -4.91
C THR A 33 -8.81 17.98 -4.35
N GLU A 34 -9.99 17.52 -4.77
CA GLU A 34 -11.27 18.05 -4.28
C GLU A 34 -11.42 17.92 -2.75
N LEU A 35 -10.94 16.82 -2.15
CA LEU A 35 -10.97 16.63 -0.70
C LEU A 35 -9.99 17.59 0.00
N ILE A 36 -8.78 17.70 -0.54
CA ILE A 36 -7.71 18.55 -0.01
C ILE A 36 -8.16 20.01 -0.01
N GLU A 37 -8.71 20.48 -1.13
CA GLU A 37 -9.22 21.85 -1.29
C GLU A 37 -10.43 22.13 -0.40
N LYS A 38 -11.39 21.18 -0.32
CA LYS A 38 -12.60 21.32 0.51
C LYS A 38 -12.28 21.62 1.97
N TYR A 39 -11.20 21.07 2.51
CA TYR A 39 -10.78 21.26 3.90
C TYR A 39 -9.57 22.19 4.07
N GLY A 40 -9.08 22.81 2.99
CA GLY A 40 -7.91 23.71 3.02
C GLY A 40 -6.66 23.02 3.56
N ILE A 41 -6.45 21.75 3.21
CA ILE A 41 -5.28 20.98 3.63
C ILE A 41 -4.08 21.37 2.77
N ASP A 42 -2.93 21.51 3.41
CA ASP A 42 -1.62 21.59 2.75
C ASP A 42 -1.10 20.15 2.61
N PHE A 43 -1.11 19.61 1.40
CA PHE A 43 -0.76 18.20 1.18
C PHE A 43 0.70 17.88 1.53
N ALA A 44 1.62 18.83 1.35
CA ALA A 44 3.01 18.66 1.76
C ALA A 44 3.14 18.52 3.29
N LYS A 45 2.34 19.28 4.06
CA LYS A 45 2.26 19.11 5.51
C LYS A 45 1.55 17.82 5.91
N ALA A 46 0.47 17.43 5.21
CA ALA A 46 -0.20 16.16 5.44
C ALA A 46 0.73 14.95 5.20
N ASN A 47 1.76 15.10 4.37
CA ASN A 47 2.79 14.08 4.20
C ASN A 47 3.92 14.14 5.24
N SER A 48 4.13 15.26 5.95
CA SER A 48 5.33 15.49 6.79
C SER A 48 5.06 15.85 8.25
N ASN A 49 3.78 15.98 8.65
CA ASN A 49 3.38 16.30 10.01
C ASN A 49 2.29 15.35 10.52
N ALA A 50 2.45 14.83 11.74
CA ALA A 50 1.57 13.83 12.33
C ALA A 50 0.10 14.29 12.45
N GLU A 51 -0.14 15.52 12.88
CA GLU A 51 -1.49 16.05 13.09
C GLU A 51 -2.21 16.27 11.77
N GLU A 52 -1.53 16.88 10.79
CA GLU A 52 -2.11 17.11 9.46
C GLU A 52 -2.34 15.79 8.70
N MET A 53 -1.44 14.82 8.84
CA MET A 53 -1.60 13.48 8.27
C MET A 53 -2.82 12.77 8.85
N ALA A 54 -2.94 12.74 10.18
CA ALA A 54 -4.08 12.14 10.86
C ALA A 54 -5.39 12.86 10.52
N LYS A 55 -5.37 14.19 10.41
CA LYS A 55 -6.53 15.00 10.05
C LYS A 55 -7.02 14.69 8.64
N LEU A 56 -6.14 14.64 7.64
CA LEU A 56 -6.53 14.27 6.27
C LEU A 56 -7.09 12.84 6.21
N SER A 57 -6.46 11.89 6.90
CA SER A 57 -6.95 10.50 6.98
C SER A 57 -8.35 10.41 7.61
N LYS A 58 -8.66 11.27 8.60
CA LYS A 58 -10.01 11.37 9.19
C LYS A 58 -11.05 11.87 8.19
N PHE A 59 -10.73 12.90 7.40
CA PHE A 59 -11.64 13.43 6.39
C PHE A 59 -12.03 12.42 5.31
N VAL A 60 -11.13 11.50 4.96
CA VAL A 60 -11.45 10.38 4.04
C VAL A 60 -12.64 9.55 4.55
N VAL A 61 -12.67 9.26 5.86
CA VAL A 61 -13.74 8.46 6.47
C VAL A 61 -14.98 9.32 6.74
N GLU A 62 -14.82 10.57 7.18
CA GLU A 62 -15.93 11.50 7.42
C GLU A 62 -16.73 11.79 6.13
N GLU A 63 -16.04 11.84 4.99
CA GLU A 63 -16.67 12.00 3.67
C GLU A 63 -17.24 10.68 3.11
N ASN A 64 -17.16 9.57 3.87
CA ASN A 64 -17.58 8.24 3.45
C ASN A 64 -16.92 7.76 2.15
N LEU A 65 -15.62 8.07 1.98
CA LEU A 65 -14.86 7.56 0.83
C LEU A 65 -14.50 6.10 1.05
N PHE A 66 -13.94 5.81 2.23
CA PHE A 66 -13.45 4.49 2.61
C PHE A 66 -13.72 4.20 4.10
N GLU A 67 -13.62 2.93 4.45
CA GLU A 67 -13.93 2.41 5.77
C GLU A 67 -12.73 2.31 6.71
N ASN A 68 -11.58 2.86 6.33
CA ASN A 68 -10.34 2.79 7.09
C ASN A 68 -9.64 4.15 7.19
N TYR A 69 -8.84 4.32 8.23
CA TYR A 69 -7.76 5.31 8.23
C TYR A 69 -6.54 4.66 7.57
N ALA A 70 -5.90 5.40 6.68
CA ALA A 70 -4.70 4.97 5.96
C ALA A 70 -3.64 6.06 6.03
N VAL A 71 -2.40 5.64 6.31
CA VAL A 71 -1.20 6.50 6.36
C VAL A 71 0.04 5.67 5.99
N PRO A 72 1.09 6.28 5.40
CA PRO A 72 1.12 7.62 4.82
C PRO A 72 0.35 7.68 3.48
N PHE A 73 0.45 8.80 2.76
CA PHE A 73 -0.17 9.01 1.44
C PHE A 73 0.82 8.90 0.27
N CYS A 74 1.95 8.20 0.49
CA CYS A 74 3.02 8.08 -0.49
C CYS A 74 3.90 6.85 -0.21
N MET A 75 4.86 6.57 -1.09
CA MET A 75 5.76 5.41 -1.02
C MET A 75 7.23 5.79 -0.75
N SER A 76 7.46 6.92 -0.10
CA SER A 76 8.80 7.52 -0.05
C SER A 76 9.40 7.64 1.35
N VAL A 77 8.70 7.20 2.40
CA VAL A 77 9.17 7.31 3.79
C VAL A 77 10.44 6.48 4.00
N GLU A 78 10.43 5.20 3.60
CA GLU A 78 11.57 4.29 3.77
C GLU A 78 12.78 4.72 2.93
N SER A 79 12.51 5.16 1.70
CA SER A 79 13.58 5.65 0.81
C SER A 79 14.24 6.91 1.35
N GLU A 80 13.47 7.81 1.96
CA GLU A 80 13.98 9.00 2.64
C GLU A 80 14.79 8.64 3.90
N MET A 81 14.35 7.66 4.69
CA MET A 81 15.13 7.09 5.81
C MET A 81 16.49 6.52 5.35
N LEU A 82 16.59 6.13 4.08
CA LEU A 82 17.80 5.62 3.44
C LEU A 82 18.55 6.69 2.63
N GLY A 83 18.17 7.96 2.74
CA GLY A 83 18.90 9.11 2.19
C GLY A 83 18.47 9.56 0.79
N ALA A 84 17.40 8.99 0.22
CA ALA A 84 16.81 9.54 -0.99
C ALA A 84 16.12 10.89 -0.69
N LYS A 85 16.11 11.81 -1.64
CA LYS A 85 15.41 13.09 -1.48
C LYS A 85 14.02 13.02 -2.09
N CYS A 86 13.03 13.48 -1.34
CA CYS A 86 11.64 13.45 -1.72
C CYS A 86 11.06 14.86 -1.69
N VAL A 87 10.20 15.18 -2.66
CA VAL A 87 9.24 16.29 -2.54
C VAL A 87 7.94 15.75 -1.99
N TYR A 88 7.27 16.51 -1.11
CA TYR A 88 6.11 16.02 -0.36
C TYR A 88 4.77 16.24 -1.07
N GLY A 89 4.83 16.51 -2.38
CA GLY A 89 3.67 16.75 -3.22
C GLY A 89 3.10 18.16 -3.09
N THR A 90 2.06 18.40 -3.86
CA THR A 90 1.23 19.62 -3.83
C THR A 90 -0.25 19.19 -3.84
N ASN A 91 -1.17 20.14 -3.95
CA ASN A 91 -2.58 19.81 -4.08
C ASN A 91 -2.94 19.15 -5.43
N GLU A 92 -2.01 19.14 -6.40
CA GLU A 92 -2.20 18.56 -7.74
C GLU A 92 -1.22 17.40 -8.02
N GLU A 93 -0.19 17.22 -7.20
CA GLU A 93 0.91 16.28 -7.45
C GLU A 93 1.24 15.46 -6.20
N GLU A 94 1.46 14.16 -6.39
CA GLU A 94 1.85 13.26 -5.30
C GLU A 94 3.30 13.45 -4.86
N ALA A 95 3.58 13.03 -3.62
CA ALA A 95 4.96 13.00 -3.13
C ALA A 95 5.78 11.96 -3.90
N HIS A 96 6.98 12.35 -4.36
CA HIS A 96 7.83 11.48 -5.17
C HIS A 96 9.32 11.74 -4.92
N ILE A 97 10.15 10.78 -5.32
CA ILE A 97 11.60 10.86 -5.20
C ILE A 97 12.17 11.71 -6.33
N ILE A 98 13.06 12.65 -5.97
CA ILE A 98 13.74 13.54 -6.92
C ILE A 98 15.26 13.30 -6.99
N GLU A 99 15.84 12.61 -6.00
CA GLU A 99 17.26 12.27 -5.97
C GLU A 99 17.48 10.94 -5.26
N TYR A 100 18.27 10.05 -5.86
CA TYR A 100 18.69 8.80 -5.25
C TYR A 100 19.71 9.05 -4.13
N ALA A 101 19.78 8.15 -3.14
CA ALA A 101 20.79 8.22 -2.08
C ALA A 101 22.20 7.89 -2.60
N MET A 102 22.28 7.10 -3.68
CA MET A 102 23.53 6.64 -4.28
C MET A 102 23.38 6.28 -5.76
N ASP A 103 24.49 6.38 -6.48
CA ASP A 103 24.55 6.03 -7.91
C ASP A 103 24.70 4.52 -8.17
N LYS A 104 25.25 3.79 -7.19
CA LYS A 104 25.48 2.34 -7.26
C LYS A 104 25.23 1.70 -5.91
N ILE A 105 24.91 0.42 -5.93
CA ILE A 105 24.76 -0.39 -4.72
C ILE A 105 26.08 -0.40 -3.95
N ASP A 106 26.07 0.24 -2.78
CA ASP A 106 27.16 0.22 -1.81
C ASP A 106 26.57 0.15 -0.39
N ILE A 107 26.64 -1.05 0.19
CA ILE A 107 26.07 -1.32 1.52
C ILE A 107 26.80 -0.56 2.63
N ASN A 108 28.10 -0.31 2.48
CA ASN A 108 28.86 0.43 3.47
C ASN A 108 28.47 1.91 3.44
N LYS A 109 28.26 2.47 2.24
CA LYS A 109 27.70 3.82 2.11
C LYS A 109 26.32 3.87 2.75
N LEU A 110 25.41 2.96 2.39
CA LEU A 110 24.03 2.92 2.88
C LEU A 110 23.95 2.90 4.42
N LYS A 111 24.72 2.02 5.07
CA LYS A 111 24.75 1.89 6.53
C LYS A 111 25.28 3.13 7.27
N ASN A 112 26.04 3.98 6.57
CA ASN A 112 26.63 5.18 7.14
C ASN A 112 25.83 6.46 6.81
N ILE A 113 24.73 6.34 6.05
CA ILE A 113 23.84 7.47 5.79
C ILE A 113 23.20 7.91 7.12
N LYS A 114 23.33 9.20 7.41
CA LYS A 114 22.66 9.86 8.52
C LYS A 114 21.62 10.80 7.94
N VAL A 115 20.36 10.52 8.21
CA VAL A 115 19.24 11.35 7.79
C VAL A 115 18.88 12.27 8.95
N GLU A 116 18.99 13.58 8.74
CA GLU A 116 18.67 14.58 9.77
C GLU A 116 17.17 14.66 10.03
N PHE A 117 16.36 14.46 8.99
CA PHE A 117 14.91 14.46 9.07
C PHE A 117 14.35 13.40 8.12
N SER A 118 13.55 12.49 8.66
CA SER A 118 12.70 11.60 7.88
C SER A 118 11.28 11.71 8.39
N ARG A 119 10.30 11.41 7.54
CA ARG A 119 8.88 11.47 7.91
C ARG A 119 8.41 10.29 8.78
N GLU A 120 9.33 9.45 9.25
CA GLU A 120 9.05 8.35 10.18
C GLU A 120 8.29 8.85 11.42
N ASP A 121 8.81 9.88 12.12
CA ASP A 121 8.16 10.39 13.33
C ASP A 121 6.76 10.95 13.07
N ALA A 122 6.55 11.56 11.89
CA ALA A 122 5.25 12.06 11.47
C ALA A 122 4.25 10.91 11.25
N LEU A 123 4.69 9.85 10.56
CA LEU A 123 3.90 8.65 10.32
C LEU A 123 3.52 7.94 11.63
N ILE A 124 4.51 7.67 12.49
CA ILE A 124 4.30 7.03 13.79
C ILE A 124 3.39 7.89 14.70
N GLY A 125 3.58 9.21 14.67
CA GLY A 125 2.71 10.15 15.39
C GLY A 125 1.27 10.12 14.88
N ALA A 126 1.07 10.10 13.55
CA ALA A 126 -0.25 10.05 12.94
C ALA A 126 -1.00 8.76 13.33
N ILE A 127 -0.34 7.61 13.30
CA ILE A 127 -0.94 6.32 13.70
C ILE A 127 -1.41 6.38 15.16
N LYS A 128 -0.60 6.94 16.07
CA LYS A 128 -1.00 7.13 17.48
C LYS A 128 -2.25 7.99 17.63
N LEU A 129 -2.38 9.04 16.81
CA LEU A 129 -3.54 9.95 16.80
C LEU A 129 -4.80 9.34 16.16
N LEU A 130 -4.63 8.31 15.33
CA LEU A 130 -5.70 7.61 14.63
C LEU A 130 -6.19 6.37 15.38
N LYS A 131 -5.40 5.81 16.30
CA LYS A 131 -5.75 4.62 17.09
C LYS A 131 -7.08 4.80 17.80
N ASN A 132 -8.00 3.85 17.57
CA ASN A 132 -9.37 3.84 18.07
C ASN A 132 -9.94 2.40 18.03
N ASP A 133 -11.21 2.19 18.39
CA ASP A 133 -11.84 0.84 18.43
C ASP A 133 -12.81 0.54 17.25
N ASP A 134 -13.17 1.56 16.44
CA ASP A 134 -14.27 1.47 15.48
C ASP A 134 -13.84 1.44 14.01
N ILE A 135 -12.73 2.11 13.70
CA ILE A 135 -12.18 2.31 12.35
C ILE A 135 -10.78 1.68 12.32
N PRO A 136 -10.49 0.78 11.37
CA PRO A 136 -9.17 0.18 11.24
C PRO A 136 -8.14 1.22 10.81
N VAL A 137 -7.01 1.24 11.49
CA VAL A 137 -5.82 2.03 11.12
C VAL A 137 -4.89 1.12 10.33
N ILE A 138 -4.68 1.44 9.06
CA ILE A 138 -3.78 0.72 8.17
C ILE A 138 -2.47 1.51 8.10
N GLY A 139 -1.40 0.89 8.59
CA GLY A 139 -0.04 1.32 8.31
C GLY A 139 0.39 0.80 6.94
N ASN A 140 1.15 1.59 6.19
CA ASN A 140 1.53 1.24 4.82
C ASN A 140 3.03 1.35 4.63
N ILE A 141 3.62 0.28 4.10
CA ILE A 141 5.03 0.22 3.75
C ILE A 141 5.23 -0.08 2.27
N THR A 142 6.32 0.46 1.75
CA THR A 142 6.82 0.21 0.41
C THR A 142 7.58 -1.09 0.38
N GLY A 143 7.31 -1.92 -0.63
CA GLY A 143 8.00 -3.18 -0.81
C GLY A 143 9.49 -3.04 -1.14
N PRO A 144 10.27 -4.10 -0.91
CA PRO A 144 11.72 -4.05 -0.95
C PRO A 144 12.30 -3.66 -2.32
N PHE A 145 11.68 -4.09 -3.43
CA PHE A 145 12.17 -3.70 -4.76
C PHE A 145 11.90 -2.23 -5.04
N SER A 146 10.72 -1.73 -4.69
CA SER A 146 10.42 -0.32 -4.88
C SER A 146 11.29 0.59 -4.02
N VAL A 147 11.53 0.26 -2.74
CA VAL A 147 12.51 1.00 -1.93
C VAL A 147 13.89 0.95 -2.57
N ALA A 148 14.35 -0.24 -3.01
CA ALA A 148 15.64 -0.38 -3.69
C ALA A 148 15.75 0.54 -4.92
N THR A 149 14.75 0.54 -5.80
CA THR A 149 14.73 1.38 -7.02
C THR A 149 14.52 2.87 -6.75
N SER A 150 14.17 3.25 -5.52
CA SER A 150 14.04 4.62 -5.06
C SER A 150 15.28 5.12 -4.30
N VAL A 151 16.14 4.22 -3.83
CA VAL A 151 17.41 4.53 -3.16
C VAL A 151 18.58 4.57 -4.13
N VAL A 152 18.53 3.76 -5.19
CA VAL A 152 19.52 3.70 -6.28
C VAL A 152 18.79 3.51 -7.60
N GLU A 153 19.41 3.94 -8.70
CA GLU A 153 18.84 3.79 -10.04
C GLU A 153 18.43 2.34 -10.32
N ALA A 154 17.20 2.16 -10.83
CA ALA A 154 16.60 0.84 -11.02
C ALA A 154 17.46 -0.12 -11.86
N ARG A 155 18.21 0.42 -12.83
CA ARG A 155 19.15 -0.36 -13.64
C ARG A 155 20.18 -1.10 -12.78
N GLU A 156 20.72 -0.47 -11.74
CA GLU A 156 21.72 -1.09 -10.87
C GLU A 156 21.11 -2.22 -10.04
N VAL A 157 19.85 -2.07 -9.60
CA VAL A 157 19.09 -3.12 -8.90
C VAL A 157 18.91 -4.35 -9.80
N TYR A 158 18.36 -4.16 -11.00
CA TYR A 158 18.06 -5.28 -11.89
C TYR A 158 19.30 -5.94 -12.49
N VAL A 159 20.38 -5.17 -12.73
CA VAL A 159 21.67 -5.75 -13.14
C VAL A 159 22.32 -6.50 -11.98
N GLY A 160 22.17 -5.98 -10.75
CA GLY A 160 22.66 -6.59 -9.50
C GLY A 160 22.19 -8.03 -9.32
N LEU A 161 20.90 -8.31 -9.61
CA LEU A 161 20.30 -9.66 -9.58
C LEU A 161 21.12 -10.71 -10.34
N LYS A 162 21.80 -10.30 -11.43
CA LYS A 162 22.53 -11.23 -12.32
C LYS A 162 24.04 -11.14 -12.18
N LYS A 163 24.58 -9.93 -12.04
CA LYS A 163 26.03 -9.68 -12.16
C LYS A 163 26.74 -9.48 -10.84
N ASN A 164 26.03 -9.15 -9.77
CA ASN A 164 26.64 -8.87 -8.46
C ASN A 164 25.73 -9.34 -7.33
N LYS A 165 25.42 -10.64 -7.33
CA LYS A 165 24.38 -11.24 -6.48
C LYS A 165 24.64 -11.03 -4.99
N GLU A 166 25.86 -11.21 -4.51
CA GLU A 166 26.19 -11.05 -3.08
C GLU A 166 25.99 -9.60 -2.60
N ALA A 167 26.42 -8.61 -3.39
CA ALA A 167 26.21 -7.21 -3.07
C ALA A 167 24.73 -6.82 -3.11
N PHE A 168 24.00 -7.33 -4.11
CA PHE A 168 22.55 -7.17 -4.22
C PHE A 168 21.82 -7.78 -3.03
N GLU A 169 22.14 -9.01 -2.64
CA GLU A 169 21.50 -9.69 -1.50
C GLU A 169 21.78 -8.97 -0.19
N SER A 170 23.03 -8.54 0.03
CA SER A 170 23.40 -7.74 1.21
C SER A 170 22.63 -6.42 1.28
N PHE A 171 22.42 -5.79 0.13
CA PHE A 171 21.65 -4.55 0.00
C PHE A 171 20.16 -4.77 0.27
N MET A 172 19.56 -5.78 -0.34
CA MET A 172 18.15 -6.10 -0.17
C MET A 172 17.82 -6.58 1.25
N ASN A 173 18.71 -7.35 1.88
CA ASN A 173 18.55 -7.74 3.28
C ASN A 173 18.48 -6.51 4.19
N TYR A 174 19.40 -5.55 4.00
CA TYR A 174 19.40 -4.33 4.80
C TYR A 174 18.17 -3.44 4.56
N ILE A 175 17.74 -3.30 3.30
CA ILE A 175 16.49 -2.60 2.97
C ILE A 175 15.30 -3.27 3.64
N SER A 176 15.23 -4.60 3.56
CA SER A 176 14.14 -5.38 4.16
C SER A 176 14.12 -5.25 5.68
N ASP A 177 15.29 -5.19 6.33
CA ASP A 177 15.39 -4.91 7.76
C ASP A 177 14.80 -3.54 8.12
N VAL A 178 15.16 -2.50 7.37
CA VAL A 178 14.68 -1.12 7.59
C VAL A 178 13.17 -1.02 7.40
N ILE A 179 12.64 -1.66 6.34
CA ILE A 179 11.19 -1.71 6.08
C ILE A 179 10.45 -2.42 7.21
N ALA A 180 10.95 -3.58 7.63
CA ALA A 180 10.33 -4.34 8.73
C ALA A 180 10.40 -3.59 10.06
N ASP A 181 11.51 -2.90 10.35
CA ASP A 181 11.66 -2.11 11.57
C ASP A 181 10.68 -0.92 11.59
N LEU A 182 10.44 -0.27 10.45
CA LEU A 182 9.40 0.77 10.33
C LEU A 182 8.01 0.19 10.59
N ALA A 183 7.65 -0.91 9.92
CA ALA A 183 6.36 -1.56 10.10
C ALA A 183 6.12 -2.01 11.56
N ILE A 184 7.16 -2.50 12.25
CA ILE A 184 7.10 -2.82 13.68
C ILE A 184 6.78 -1.58 14.51
N LYS A 185 7.41 -0.43 14.23
CA LYS A 185 7.09 0.85 14.90
C LYS A 185 5.65 1.28 14.63
N GLU A 186 5.13 1.09 13.42
CA GLU A 186 3.74 1.37 13.06
C GLU A 186 2.76 0.49 13.86
N VAL A 187 3.05 -0.81 13.96
CA VAL A 187 2.29 -1.77 14.75
C VAL A 187 2.30 -1.42 16.25
N ASP A 188 3.45 -1.01 16.79
CA ASP A 188 3.58 -0.57 18.19
C ASP A 188 2.84 0.75 18.45
N ALA A 189 2.80 1.64 17.46
CA ALA A 189 2.04 2.89 17.49
C ALA A 189 0.51 2.67 17.51
N GLY A 190 0.05 1.53 16.99
CA GLY A 190 -1.35 1.13 17.02
C GLY A 190 -1.99 0.88 15.66
N ALA A 191 -1.20 0.66 14.60
CA ALA A 191 -1.74 0.12 13.37
C ALA A 191 -2.39 -1.26 13.63
N ASP A 192 -3.58 -1.46 13.08
CA ASP A 192 -4.33 -2.72 13.22
C ASP A 192 -3.87 -3.77 12.22
N LEU A 193 -3.33 -3.32 11.09
CA LEU A 193 -2.73 -4.15 10.05
C LEU A 193 -1.70 -3.33 9.27
N ILE A 194 -0.84 -4.04 8.54
CA ILE A 194 0.11 -3.44 7.60
C ILE A 194 -0.26 -3.81 6.17
N ALA A 195 -0.24 -2.83 5.28
CA ALA A 195 -0.34 -3.03 3.85
C ALA A 195 1.03 -2.81 3.20
N ILE A 196 1.40 -3.67 2.25
CA ILE A 196 2.67 -3.64 1.52
C ILE A 196 2.36 -3.46 0.04
N ALA A 197 3.07 -2.57 -0.65
CA ALA A 197 2.96 -2.42 -2.11
C ALA A 197 4.34 -2.40 -2.78
N ASP A 198 4.57 -3.27 -3.78
CA ASP A 198 5.86 -3.37 -4.49
C ASP A 198 5.70 -3.35 -6.04
N PRO A 199 5.44 -2.17 -6.64
CA PRO A 199 5.24 -2.03 -8.08
C PRO A 199 6.49 -2.36 -8.89
N SER A 200 7.69 -2.09 -8.34
CA SER A 200 8.96 -2.42 -8.99
C SER A 200 9.26 -3.91 -8.94
N GLY A 201 8.65 -4.64 -8.00
CA GLY A 201 8.77 -6.07 -7.83
C GLY A 201 7.87 -6.93 -8.73
N THR A 202 7.00 -6.35 -9.56
CA THR A 202 5.99 -7.12 -10.31
C THR A 202 6.59 -8.18 -11.24
N ALA A 203 5.82 -9.26 -11.45
CA ALA A 203 6.16 -10.34 -12.36
C ALA A 203 6.28 -9.89 -13.83
N GLU A 204 5.65 -8.77 -14.20
CA GLU A 204 5.80 -8.16 -15.52
C GLU A 204 7.23 -7.63 -15.76
N ILE A 205 7.89 -7.14 -14.70
CA ILE A 205 9.26 -6.61 -14.75
C ILE A 205 10.28 -7.72 -14.51
N LEU A 206 10.10 -8.49 -13.43
CA LEU A 206 11.07 -9.50 -12.99
C LEU A 206 10.94 -10.82 -13.78
N GLY A 207 9.75 -11.13 -14.29
CA GLY A 207 9.40 -12.46 -14.75
C GLY A 207 9.17 -13.45 -13.59
N PRO A 208 8.49 -14.58 -13.85
CA PRO A 208 8.03 -15.50 -12.80
C PRO A 208 9.18 -16.08 -11.96
N LYS A 209 10.34 -16.37 -12.58
CA LYS A 209 11.50 -16.92 -11.88
C LYS A 209 12.03 -15.97 -10.81
N TYR A 210 12.29 -14.70 -11.16
CA TYR A 210 12.87 -13.74 -10.22
C TYR A 210 11.83 -13.22 -9.23
N PHE A 211 10.55 -13.17 -9.62
CA PHE A 211 9.44 -12.93 -8.71
C PHE A 211 9.44 -13.97 -7.57
N GLU A 212 9.52 -15.26 -7.89
CA GLU A 212 9.58 -16.31 -6.88
C GLU A 212 10.89 -16.30 -6.07
N GLU A 213 12.03 -16.20 -6.75
CA GLU A 213 13.36 -16.29 -6.10
C GLU A 213 13.66 -15.10 -5.20
N TYR A 214 13.20 -13.89 -5.54
CA TYR A 214 13.57 -12.66 -4.84
C TYR A 214 12.38 -11.88 -4.26
N LEU A 215 11.33 -11.60 -5.03
CA LEU A 215 10.21 -10.81 -4.48
C LEU A 215 9.55 -11.55 -3.31
N ILE A 216 9.09 -12.77 -3.55
CA ILE A 216 8.42 -13.58 -2.51
C ILE A 216 9.36 -13.76 -1.31
N HIS A 217 10.65 -13.99 -1.55
CA HIS A 217 11.65 -14.15 -0.50
C HIS A 217 11.74 -12.92 0.42
N TYR A 218 11.99 -11.72 -0.13
CA TYR A 218 12.17 -10.52 0.69
C TYR A 218 10.86 -10.01 1.29
N VAL A 219 9.74 -10.12 0.57
CA VAL A 219 8.42 -9.78 1.13
C VAL A 219 8.09 -10.71 2.30
N ASN A 220 8.32 -12.02 2.19
CA ASN A 220 8.11 -12.94 3.29
C ASN A 220 9.04 -12.68 4.46
N TYR A 221 10.32 -12.35 4.22
CA TYR A 221 11.22 -11.95 5.29
C TYR A 221 10.67 -10.78 6.11
N ILE A 222 10.15 -9.74 5.43
CA ILE A 222 9.52 -8.58 6.08
C ILE A 222 8.28 -9.01 6.87
N ILE A 223 7.37 -9.77 6.23
CA ILE A 223 6.13 -10.25 6.85
C ILE A 223 6.41 -11.08 8.10
N ASP A 224 7.32 -12.04 7.99
CA ASP A 224 7.67 -12.96 9.07
C ASP A 224 8.31 -12.20 10.25
N LYS A 225 9.15 -11.20 9.96
CA LYS A 225 9.74 -10.34 10.99
C LYS A 225 8.68 -9.50 11.72
N ILE A 226 7.70 -8.96 11.00
CA ILE A 226 6.57 -8.22 11.60
C ILE A 226 5.73 -9.14 12.49
N LYS A 227 5.30 -10.31 11.96
CA LYS A 227 4.45 -11.27 12.67
C LYS A 227 5.15 -11.90 13.88
N ALA A 228 6.46 -12.12 13.79
CA ALA A 228 7.27 -12.59 14.92
C ALA A 228 7.32 -11.57 16.08
N HIS A 229 7.24 -10.27 15.79
CA HIS A 229 7.14 -9.23 16.82
C HIS A 229 5.73 -9.14 17.41
N LYS A 230 4.70 -9.10 16.54
CA LYS A 230 3.30 -9.12 16.95
C LYS A 230 2.44 -9.62 15.80
N GLU A 231 1.56 -10.58 16.11
CA GLU A 231 0.63 -11.11 15.12
C GLU A 231 -0.38 -10.02 14.72
N VAL A 232 -0.24 -9.52 13.50
CA VAL A 232 -1.13 -8.56 12.86
C VAL A 232 -1.40 -8.99 11.42
N PRO A 233 -2.60 -8.72 10.87
CA PRO A 233 -2.89 -9.02 9.48
C PRO A 233 -1.99 -8.24 8.52
N ILE A 234 -1.67 -8.86 7.39
CA ILE A 234 -0.93 -8.25 6.30
C ILE A 234 -1.72 -8.30 4.99
N ILE A 235 -1.79 -7.17 4.29
CA ILE A 235 -2.29 -7.10 2.90
C ILE A 235 -1.09 -6.84 1.98
N ILE A 236 -0.95 -7.61 0.91
CA ILE A 236 0.04 -7.35 -0.15
C ILE A 236 -0.67 -6.89 -1.42
N HIS A 237 -0.27 -5.74 -1.96
CA HIS A 237 -0.68 -5.25 -3.26
C HIS A 237 0.39 -5.52 -4.31
N ILE A 238 -0.03 -6.13 -5.43
CA ILE A 238 0.86 -6.45 -6.54
C ILE A 238 0.25 -5.87 -7.82
N CYS A 239 0.96 -4.91 -8.43
CA CYS A 239 0.54 -4.25 -9.66
C CYS A 239 0.76 -5.14 -10.89
N GLY A 240 0.04 -4.83 -11.98
CA GLY A 240 0.26 -5.44 -13.29
C GLY A 240 -0.42 -6.80 -13.50
N ASP A 241 -0.07 -7.46 -14.61
CA ASP A 241 -0.67 -8.76 -14.98
C ASP A 241 -0.07 -9.91 -14.15
N MET A 242 -0.93 -10.56 -13.37
CA MET A 242 -0.55 -11.67 -12.49
C MET A 242 -0.76 -13.06 -13.09
N LYS A 243 -1.19 -13.18 -14.36
CA LYS A 243 -1.46 -14.50 -14.97
C LYS A 243 -0.29 -15.48 -14.89
N SER A 244 0.95 -15.00 -14.99
CA SER A 244 2.15 -15.85 -15.00
C SER A 244 2.56 -16.36 -13.61
N VAL A 245 2.02 -15.77 -12.54
CA VAL A 245 2.43 -16.02 -11.16
C VAL A 245 1.25 -16.24 -10.21
N ILE A 246 0.02 -16.29 -10.72
CA ILE A 246 -1.20 -16.43 -9.90
C ILE A 246 -1.16 -17.71 -9.05
N ASP A 247 -0.60 -18.80 -9.58
CA ASP A 247 -0.48 -20.09 -8.89
C ASP A 247 0.55 -20.11 -7.76
N ILE A 248 1.45 -19.12 -7.72
CA ILE A 248 2.49 -19.02 -6.69
C ILE A 248 2.29 -17.85 -5.74
N VAL A 249 1.26 -17.01 -5.94
CA VAL A 249 1.04 -15.82 -5.11
C VAL A 249 0.77 -16.18 -3.65
N GLU A 250 0.12 -17.33 -3.39
CA GLU A 250 -0.15 -17.82 -2.03
C GLU A 250 1.12 -18.24 -1.26
N LYS A 251 2.27 -18.34 -1.93
CA LYS A 251 3.56 -18.50 -1.25
C LYS A 251 3.95 -17.24 -0.47
N ILE A 252 3.37 -16.08 -0.78
CA ILE A 252 3.55 -14.89 0.03
C ILE A 252 2.74 -15.04 1.32
N HIS A 253 3.36 -14.84 2.48
CA HIS A 253 2.77 -15.10 3.80
C HIS A 253 1.71 -14.05 4.26
N ALA A 254 1.19 -13.25 3.33
CA ALA A 254 0.14 -12.27 3.57
C ALA A 254 -1.22 -12.93 3.87
N ASP A 255 -2.12 -12.17 4.50
CA ASP A 255 -3.46 -12.62 4.87
C ASP A 255 -4.51 -12.21 3.83
N ALA A 256 -4.21 -11.21 2.99
CA ALA A 256 -4.99 -10.90 1.80
C ALA A 256 -4.12 -10.44 0.63
N TYR A 257 -4.61 -10.68 -0.58
CA TYR A 257 -3.93 -10.33 -1.83
C TYR A 257 -4.73 -9.30 -2.63
N SER A 258 -4.12 -8.15 -2.91
CA SER A 258 -4.68 -7.08 -3.71
C SER A 258 -4.10 -7.05 -5.12
N PHE A 259 -4.98 -6.83 -6.10
CA PHE A 259 -4.62 -6.91 -7.51
C PHE A 259 -5.09 -5.70 -8.32
N ASP A 260 -4.34 -5.39 -9.37
CA ASP A 260 -4.66 -4.39 -10.39
C ASP A 260 -5.94 -4.76 -11.19
N ALA A 261 -6.60 -3.78 -11.81
CA ALA A 261 -7.84 -3.87 -12.59
C ALA A 261 -7.78 -4.90 -13.73
N ILE A 262 -6.59 -5.20 -14.25
CA ILE A 262 -6.41 -6.20 -15.32
C ILE A 262 -6.68 -7.63 -14.83
N VAL A 263 -6.60 -7.88 -13.52
CA VAL A 263 -6.80 -9.21 -12.94
C VAL A 263 -8.29 -9.49 -12.76
N ASN A 264 -8.74 -10.63 -13.28
CA ASN A 264 -10.10 -11.10 -13.04
C ASN A 264 -10.20 -11.78 -11.67
N LEU A 265 -10.70 -11.06 -10.67
CA LEU A 265 -10.74 -11.56 -9.28
C LEU A 265 -11.58 -12.84 -9.12
N LYS A 266 -12.66 -12.99 -9.89
CA LYS A 266 -13.45 -14.24 -9.85
C LYS A 266 -12.62 -15.45 -10.25
N LYS A 267 -11.77 -15.32 -11.28
CA LYS A 267 -10.83 -16.37 -11.70
C LYS A 267 -9.64 -16.51 -10.75
N ALA A 268 -9.17 -15.40 -10.17
CA ALA A 268 -8.10 -15.44 -9.18
C ALA A 268 -8.50 -16.30 -7.96
N LYS A 269 -9.76 -16.19 -7.50
CA LYS A 269 -10.33 -17.02 -6.43
C LYS A 269 -10.46 -18.51 -6.76
N GLU A 270 -10.24 -18.93 -8.01
CA GLU A 270 -10.12 -20.36 -8.35
C GLU A 270 -8.75 -20.94 -7.93
N HIS A 271 -7.76 -20.07 -7.71
CA HIS A 271 -6.38 -20.43 -7.38
C HIS A 271 -5.96 -19.91 -5.99
N ILE A 272 -6.64 -18.88 -5.48
CA ILE A 272 -6.37 -18.24 -4.19
C ILE A 272 -7.48 -18.56 -3.19
N HIS A 273 -7.10 -19.10 -2.05
CA HIS A 273 -7.97 -19.55 -0.97
C HIS A 273 -8.06 -18.54 0.19
N LYS A 274 -7.18 -17.53 0.20
CA LYS A 274 -7.25 -16.39 1.12
C LYS A 274 -8.10 -15.23 0.57
N PRO A 275 -8.50 -14.27 1.43
CA PRO A 275 -9.18 -13.06 1.00
C PRO A 275 -8.49 -12.34 -0.17
N VAL A 276 -9.29 -11.90 -1.14
CA VAL A 276 -8.82 -11.06 -2.26
C VAL A 276 -9.37 -9.64 -2.17
N MET A 277 -8.54 -8.68 -2.57
CA MET A 277 -8.83 -7.25 -2.51
C MET A 277 -8.80 -6.59 -3.89
N GLY A 278 -9.77 -5.71 -4.14
CA GLY A 278 -9.86 -4.87 -5.33
C GLY A 278 -11.16 -5.11 -6.11
N ASN A 279 -11.21 -4.86 -7.40
CA ASN A 279 -10.36 -3.94 -8.11
C ASN A 279 -11.27 -3.05 -8.96
N VAL A 280 -11.68 -1.92 -8.39
CA VAL A 280 -12.40 -0.89 -9.14
C VAL A 280 -11.37 -0.03 -9.86
N SER A 281 -11.37 -0.06 -11.19
CA SER A 281 -10.39 0.67 -12.00
C SER A 281 -10.37 2.16 -11.66
N THR A 282 -9.18 2.69 -11.38
CA THR A 282 -8.95 4.10 -11.06
C THR A 282 -9.26 5.01 -12.24
N TYR A 283 -8.97 4.55 -13.47
CA TYR A 283 -9.42 5.22 -14.69
C TYR A 283 -10.95 5.36 -14.76
N LEU A 284 -11.70 4.31 -14.39
CA LEU A 284 -13.16 4.41 -14.35
C LEU A 284 -13.60 5.40 -13.27
N ILE A 285 -13.02 5.32 -12.07
CA ILE A 285 -13.31 6.23 -10.95
C ILE A 285 -13.10 7.69 -11.37
N GLU A 286 -12.07 8.01 -12.14
CA GLU A 286 -11.82 9.37 -12.60
C GLU A 286 -12.76 9.80 -13.75
N ASN A 287 -13.06 8.91 -14.70
CA ASN A 287 -13.65 9.30 -15.99
C ASN A 287 -15.11 8.88 -16.21
N GLN A 288 -15.74 8.13 -15.30
CA GLN A 288 -17.12 7.67 -15.45
C GLN A 288 -18.08 8.35 -14.47
N LYS A 289 -19.38 8.08 -14.61
CA LYS A 289 -20.40 8.61 -13.71
C LYS A 289 -20.52 7.75 -12.44
N PRO A 290 -20.94 8.33 -11.30
CA PRO A 290 -21.12 7.61 -10.04
C PRO A 290 -21.96 6.33 -10.16
N GLU A 291 -23.01 6.31 -11.00
CA GLU A 291 -23.87 5.14 -11.16
C GLU A 291 -23.12 3.95 -11.80
N GLN A 292 -22.17 4.22 -12.69
CA GLN A 292 -21.34 3.16 -13.29
C GLN A 292 -20.36 2.60 -12.26
N ILE A 293 -19.75 3.46 -11.44
CA ILE A 293 -18.83 3.03 -10.38
C ILE A 293 -19.55 2.16 -9.36
N SER A 294 -20.72 2.61 -8.90
CA SER A 294 -21.58 1.86 -7.98
C SER A 294 -21.98 0.49 -8.57
N LYS A 295 -22.33 0.43 -9.85
CA LYS A 295 -22.63 -0.83 -10.55
C LYS A 295 -21.41 -1.76 -10.60
N VAL A 296 -20.21 -1.24 -10.84
CA VAL A 296 -18.96 -2.03 -10.83
C VAL A 296 -18.70 -2.60 -9.44
N ALA A 297 -18.79 -1.76 -8.39
CA ALA A 297 -18.62 -2.20 -7.00
C ALA A 297 -19.64 -3.28 -6.61
N LYS A 298 -20.92 -3.11 -6.97
CA LYS A 298 -21.97 -4.13 -6.77
C LYS A 298 -21.65 -5.45 -7.47
N ASN A 299 -21.05 -5.40 -8.66
CA ASN A 299 -20.63 -6.62 -9.36
C ASN A 299 -19.45 -7.29 -8.65
N ARG A 300 -18.50 -6.55 -8.05
CA ARG A 300 -17.42 -7.14 -7.23
C ARG A 300 -17.98 -7.90 -6.02
N VAL A 301 -19.02 -7.38 -5.36
CA VAL A 301 -19.73 -8.11 -4.28
C VAL A 301 -20.29 -9.44 -4.82
N LYS A 302 -20.95 -9.42 -5.97
CA LYS A 302 -21.51 -10.64 -6.61
C LYS A 302 -20.46 -11.63 -7.09
N ASP A 303 -19.29 -11.13 -7.49
CA ASP A 303 -18.13 -11.94 -7.85
C ASP A 303 -17.46 -12.60 -6.62
N GLY A 304 -17.96 -12.29 -5.41
CA GLY A 304 -17.48 -12.86 -4.16
C GLY A 304 -16.17 -12.24 -3.68
N VAL A 305 -15.86 -11.01 -4.06
CA VAL A 305 -14.66 -10.30 -3.58
C VAL A 305 -14.81 -9.97 -2.10
N ASP A 306 -13.76 -10.22 -1.31
CA ASP A 306 -13.79 -10.11 0.15
C ASP A 306 -13.57 -8.67 0.62
N ILE A 307 -12.70 -7.92 -0.07
CA ILE A 307 -12.40 -6.51 0.21
C ILE A 307 -12.47 -5.72 -1.10
N ILE A 308 -13.35 -4.72 -1.15
CA ILE A 308 -13.50 -3.86 -2.33
C ILE A 308 -12.64 -2.63 -2.17
N ALA A 309 -11.79 -2.37 -3.15
CA ALA A 309 -10.85 -1.26 -3.15
C ALA A 309 -10.69 -0.73 -4.58
N PRO A 310 -10.15 0.50 -4.73
CA PRO A 310 -9.56 0.93 -6.00
C PRO A 310 -8.52 -0.10 -6.47
N ALA A 311 -8.28 -0.16 -7.79
CA ALA A 311 -7.32 -1.09 -8.37
C ALA A 311 -5.85 -0.68 -8.13
N CYS A 312 -5.61 0.60 -7.84
CA CYS A 312 -4.30 1.22 -7.60
C CYS A 312 -4.54 2.54 -6.83
N GLY A 313 -3.53 3.41 -6.71
CA GLY A 313 -3.68 4.79 -6.24
C GLY A 313 -4.70 5.58 -7.05
N LEU A 314 -5.53 6.36 -6.36
CA LEU A 314 -6.45 7.28 -7.02
C LEU A 314 -5.66 8.40 -7.69
N GLY A 315 -6.04 8.77 -8.92
CA GLY A 315 -5.53 10.00 -9.51
C GLY A 315 -6.03 11.19 -8.71
N MET A 316 -5.17 12.19 -8.50
CA MET A 316 -5.51 13.41 -7.75
C MET A 316 -6.78 14.11 -8.29
N GLY A 317 -7.03 14.02 -9.60
CA GLY A 317 -8.22 14.57 -10.26
C GLY A 317 -9.50 13.72 -10.14
N SER A 318 -9.49 12.60 -9.43
CA SER A 318 -10.67 11.73 -9.29
C SER A 318 -11.80 12.46 -8.55
N PRO A 319 -13.01 12.61 -9.14
CA PRO A 319 -14.11 13.31 -8.48
C PRO A 319 -14.53 12.65 -7.17
N LEU A 320 -14.76 13.45 -6.14
CA LEU A 320 -15.10 12.94 -4.80
C LEU A 320 -16.39 12.10 -4.81
N GLU A 321 -17.38 12.51 -5.62
CA GLU A 321 -18.63 11.77 -5.80
C GLU A 321 -18.43 10.37 -6.42
N ASN A 322 -17.44 10.21 -7.30
CA ASN A 322 -17.13 8.92 -7.91
C ASN A 322 -16.46 7.99 -6.90
N VAL A 323 -15.59 8.51 -6.05
CA VAL A 323 -14.97 7.73 -4.97
C VAL A 323 -16.03 7.23 -3.98
N LYS A 324 -16.96 8.12 -3.55
CA LYS A 324 -18.10 7.75 -2.68
C LYS A 324 -18.99 6.68 -3.27
N ALA A 325 -19.12 6.65 -4.60
CA ALA A 325 -19.96 5.69 -5.29
C ALA A 325 -19.51 4.24 -5.12
N ILE A 326 -18.23 4.00 -4.79
CA ILE A 326 -17.71 2.66 -4.49
C ILE A 326 -18.43 2.10 -3.25
N LEU A 327 -18.33 2.80 -2.12
CA LEU A 327 -18.95 2.39 -0.86
C LEU A 327 -20.46 2.23 -1.01
N LYS A 328 -21.12 3.21 -1.66
CA LYS A 328 -22.55 3.14 -1.95
C LYS A 328 -22.93 1.88 -2.74
N GLY A 329 -22.17 1.53 -3.77
CA GLY A 329 -22.43 0.34 -4.57
C GLY A 329 -22.32 -0.98 -3.80
N VAL A 330 -21.49 -1.01 -2.75
CA VAL A 330 -21.35 -2.17 -1.85
C VAL A 330 -22.49 -2.24 -0.84
N GLU A 331 -22.92 -1.09 -0.32
CA GLU A 331 -24.07 -1.02 0.61
C GLU A 331 -25.41 -1.34 -0.06
N ASP A 332 -25.53 -1.03 -1.35
CA ASP A 332 -26.72 -1.34 -2.17
C ASP A 332 -26.76 -2.79 -2.70
N ALA A 333 -25.72 -3.60 -2.47
CA ALA A 333 -25.52 -4.89 -3.14
C ALA A 333 -26.39 -6.02 -2.57
#